data_AF-A0A7Y0D7X7-F1
#
_entry.id   AF-A0A7Y0D7X7-F1
#
_cell.length_a   1.000
_cell.length_b   1.000
_cell.length_c   1.000
_cell.angle_alpha   90.00
_cell.angle_beta   90.00
_cell.angle_gamma   90.00
#
_symmetry.space_group_name_H-M   'P 1'
#
loop_
_entity.id
_entity.type
_entity.pdbx_description
1 polymer ?
#
loop_
_entity_poly.entity_id
_entity_poly.type
_entity_poly.pdbx_seq_one_letter_code
_entity_poly.pdbx_strand_id
1 'polypeptide(L)'
;MHALPWLPRAANPEPPDRLFPELLGTVAHQAMIRDGITFRVHADLTIPADVAVTPELRLASLAVLVPSRCVVGRQAALWVHTGAHEPARVAVLVGPRVRRPDPHPGRTTHECELTDADVVAFGDVRATSVQRTGLDLARWFPAHEALELLAPLCDTGFDADSALRTLDSLGGYAGVRDARSTLARIASRQGLAARITGARIAEAHVSRAQADQARVSRVRVDQARITGCLAALAPVSR
;
A
#
# COMPACT_ATOMS: atom_id res chain seq x y z
N MET A 1 16.63 -47.56 -13.32
CA MET A 1 17.52 -46.58 -14.00
C MET A 1 18.06 -45.64 -12.95
N HIS A 2 19.29 -45.87 -12.50
CA HIS A 2 19.98 -44.94 -11.59
C HIS A 2 20.60 -43.82 -12.44
N ALA A 3 20.34 -42.57 -12.08
CA ALA A 3 20.96 -41.41 -12.71
C ALA A 3 22.49 -41.51 -12.55
N LEU A 4 23.22 -41.34 -13.66
CA LEU A 4 24.69 -41.45 -13.67
C LEU A 4 25.31 -40.30 -12.86
N PRO A 5 26.31 -40.58 -11.99
CA PRO A 5 26.85 -39.63 -11.01
C PRO A 5 27.58 -38.42 -11.59
N TRP A 6 27.80 -38.37 -12.91
CA TRP A 6 28.48 -37.29 -13.62
C TRP A 6 27.53 -36.41 -14.45
N LEU A 7 26.23 -36.70 -14.48
CA LEU A 7 25.26 -35.80 -15.10
C LEU A 7 25.03 -34.61 -14.15
N PRO A 8 25.20 -33.35 -14.60
CA PRO A 8 24.81 -32.21 -13.80
C PRO A 8 23.36 -32.39 -13.37
N ARG A 9 23.10 -32.41 -12.07
CA ARG A 9 21.73 -32.36 -11.55
C ARG A 9 21.16 -31.06 -12.11
N ALA A 10 20.10 -31.13 -12.90
CA ALA A 10 19.39 -29.92 -13.30
C ALA A 10 19.12 -29.13 -12.02
N ALA A 11 19.39 -27.82 -12.05
CA ALA A 11 19.02 -26.97 -10.94
C ALA A 11 17.55 -27.24 -10.60
N ASN A 12 17.25 -27.45 -9.32
CA ASN A 12 15.85 -27.56 -8.94
C ASN A 12 15.16 -26.29 -9.45
N PRO A 13 14.01 -26.41 -10.14
CA PRO A 13 13.26 -25.24 -10.52
C PRO A 13 12.98 -24.44 -9.26
N GLU A 14 13.07 -23.10 -9.37
CA GLU A 14 12.63 -22.26 -8.28
C GLU A 14 11.17 -22.61 -7.93
N PRO A 15 10.85 -22.76 -6.64
CA PRO A 15 9.48 -23.05 -6.25
C PRO A 15 8.58 -21.90 -6.72
N PRO A 16 7.37 -22.20 -7.19
CA PRO A 16 6.46 -21.16 -7.67
C PRO A 16 5.99 -20.29 -6.50
N ASP A 17 5.96 -18.98 -6.72
CA ASP A 17 5.50 -17.99 -5.73
C ASP A 17 3.97 -18.02 -5.51
N ARG A 18 3.24 -18.79 -6.33
CA ARG A 18 1.79 -18.93 -6.31
C ARG A 18 1.42 -20.39 -6.38
N LEU A 19 0.65 -20.83 -5.39
CA LEU A 19 0.26 -22.21 -5.22
C LEU A 19 -1.27 -22.29 -5.22
N PHE A 20 -1.78 -23.22 -6.02
CA PHE A 20 -3.21 -23.50 -6.14
C PHE A 20 -3.46 -25.00 -5.93
N PRO A 21 -4.66 -25.41 -5.49
CA PRO A 21 -5.03 -26.82 -5.37
C PRO A 21 -4.83 -27.62 -6.66
N GLU A 22 -4.97 -27.00 -7.84
CA GLU A 22 -4.77 -27.65 -9.14
C GLU A 22 -3.32 -28.05 -9.39
N LEU A 23 -2.37 -27.32 -8.79
CA LEU A 23 -0.93 -27.60 -8.94
C LEU A 23 -0.44 -28.65 -7.95
N LEU A 24 -0.96 -28.63 -6.71
CA LEU A 24 -0.48 -29.45 -5.60
C LEU A 24 -1.35 -30.67 -5.29
N GLY A 25 -2.61 -30.65 -5.71
CA GLY A 25 -3.68 -31.49 -5.18
C GLY A 25 -4.24 -30.95 -3.85
N THR A 26 -5.55 -31.13 -3.63
CA THR A 26 -6.27 -30.54 -2.50
C THR A 26 -5.69 -30.94 -1.13
N VAL A 27 -5.29 -32.20 -0.95
CA VAL A 27 -4.76 -32.69 0.34
C VAL A 27 -3.41 -32.05 0.66
N ALA A 28 -2.49 -32.01 -0.31
CA ALA A 28 -1.18 -31.41 -0.11
C ALA A 28 -1.30 -29.91 0.14
N HIS A 29 -2.17 -29.22 -0.61
CA HIS A 29 -2.46 -27.80 -0.40
C HIS A 29 -2.95 -27.51 1.03
N GLN A 30 -3.90 -28.30 1.55
CA GLN A 30 -4.40 -28.15 2.92
C GLN A 30 -3.33 -28.48 3.97
N ALA A 31 -2.51 -29.51 3.74
CA ALA A 31 -1.41 -29.86 4.63
C ALA A 31 -0.37 -28.73 4.71
N MET A 32 0.00 -28.11 3.58
CA MET A 32 0.95 -26.99 3.54
C MET A 32 0.44 -25.77 4.31
N ILE A 33 -0.85 -25.45 4.20
CA ILE A 33 -1.47 -24.37 5.00
C ILE A 33 -1.42 -24.73 6.49
N ARG A 34 -1.86 -25.94 6.86
CA ARG A 34 -1.93 -26.40 8.25
C ARG A 34 -0.55 -26.39 8.91
N ASP A 35 0.47 -26.83 8.17
CA ASP A 35 1.84 -26.95 8.65
C ASP A 35 2.61 -25.62 8.58
N GLY A 36 1.96 -24.53 8.14
CA GLY A 36 2.54 -23.19 8.09
C GLY A 36 3.61 -22.99 7.01
N ILE A 37 3.67 -23.90 6.03
CA ILE A 37 4.58 -23.82 4.89
C ILE A 37 4.07 -22.75 3.91
N THR A 38 2.75 -22.63 3.78
CA THR A 38 2.11 -21.63 2.95
C THR A 38 1.06 -20.85 3.73
N PHE A 39 0.78 -19.65 3.26
CA PHE A 39 -0.28 -18.80 3.76
C PHE A 39 -1.31 -18.53 2.67
N ARG A 40 -2.59 -18.50 3.04
CA ARG A 40 -3.71 -18.23 2.12
C ARG A 40 -3.88 -16.72 1.94
N VAL A 41 -3.76 -16.26 0.69
CA VAL A 41 -4.01 -14.86 0.32
C VAL A 41 -5.51 -14.57 0.29
N HIS A 42 -6.25 -15.32 -0.54
CA HIS A 42 -7.71 -15.25 -0.66
C HIS A 42 -8.21 -16.45 -1.46
N ALA A 43 -9.36 -17.01 -1.08
CA ALA A 43 -9.90 -18.24 -1.66
C ALA A 43 -8.82 -19.34 -1.76
N ASP A 44 -8.56 -19.87 -2.95
CA ASP A 44 -7.64 -20.99 -3.14
C ASP A 44 -6.21 -20.56 -3.50
N LEU A 45 -5.91 -19.25 -3.59
CA LEU A 45 -4.53 -18.79 -3.78
C LEU A 45 -3.77 -18.85 -2.46
N THR A 46 -2.71 -19.65 -2.42
CA THR A 46 -1.69 -19.63 -1.37
C THR A 46 -0.33 -19.19 -1.90
N ILE A 47 0.49 -18.65 -1.00
CA ILE A 47 1.89 -18.31 -1.26
C ILE A 47 2.80 -18.94 -0.20
N PRO A 48 4.09 -19.14 -0.48
CA PRO A 48 5.07 -19.52 0.56
C PRO A 48 5.04 -18.54 1.74
N ALA A 49 5.22 -19.05 2.96
CA ALA A 49 5.07 -18.26 4.19
C ALA A 49 6.12 -17.14 4.36
N ASP A 50 7.25 -17.24 3.65
CA ASP A 50 8.33 -16.24 3.63
C ASP A 50 8.14 -15.17 2.53
N VAL A 51 7.13 -15.31 1.67
CA VAL A 51 6.81 -14.33 0.63
C VAL A 51 5.86 -13.28 1.17
N ALA A 52 6.23 -12.01 1.01
CA ALA A 52 5.36 -10.90 1.39
C ALA A 52 4.14 -10.82 0.45
N VAL A 53 2.95 -10.70 1.02
CA VAL A 53 1.72 -10.48 0.24
C VAL A 53 1.71 -9.08 -0.36
N THR A 54 1.73 -8.99 -1.69
CA THR A 54 1.70 -7.73 -2.43
C THR A 54 0.30 -7.42 -3.00
N PRO A 55 0.01 -6.17 -3.39
CA PRO A 55 -1.22 -5.84 -4.12
C PRO A 55 -1.44 -6.66 -5.40
N GLU A 56 -0.37 -6.96 -6.13
CA GLU A 56 -0.40 -7.79 -7.33
C GLU A 56 -0.90 -9.20 -7.01
N LEU A 57 -0.41 -9.81 -5.93
CA LEU A 57 -0.83 -11.14 -5.48
C LEU A 57 -2.30 -11.14 -5.04
N ARG A 58 -2.71 -10.11 -4.30
CA ARG A 58 -4.12 -9.93 -3.92
C ARG A 58 -5.02 -9.71 -5.14
N LEU A 59 -4.59 -8.94 -6.14
CA LEU A 59 -5.42 -8.76 -7.33
C LEU A 59 -5.51 -10.06 -8.14
N ALA A 60 -4.39 -10.78 -8.26
CA ALA A 60 -4.34 -12.06 -8.97
C ALA A 60 -5.28 -13.11 -8.35
N SER A 61 -5.44 -13.15 -7.02
CA SER A 61 -6.38 -14.06 -6.37
C SER A 61 -7.85 -13.79 -6.69
N LEU A 62 -8.17 -12.63 -7.27
CA LEU A 62 -9.54 -12.27 -7.67
C LEU A 62 -9.82 -12.59 -9.14
N ALA A 63 -8.80 -12.95 -9.95
CA ALA A 63 -8.88 -13.02 -11.41
C ALA A 63 -10.06 -13.86 -11.93
N VAL A 64 -10.33 -15.02 -11.32
CA VAL A 64 -11.44 -15.91 -11.71
C VAL A 64 -12.81 -15.25 -11.60
N LEU A 65 -12.95 -14.27 -10.70
CA LEU A 65 -14.17 -13.52 -10.49
C LEU A 65 -14.23 -12.23 -11.32
N VAL A 66 -13.18 -11.82 -12.02
CA VAL A 66 -13.11 -10.51 -12.69
C VAL A 66 -13.13 -10.68 -14.21
N PRO A 67 -14.27 -10.41 -14.89
CA PRO A 67 -14.31 -10.40 -16.35
C PRO A 67 -13.33 -9.38 -16.93
N SER A 68 -12.69 -9.67 -18.06
CA SER A 68 -11.64 -8.83 -18.68
C SER A 68 -12.04 -7.36 -18.89
N ARG A 69 -13.31 -7.11 -19.20
CA ARG A 69 -13.87 -5.76 -19.40
C ARG A 69 -14.14 -4.98 -18.11
N CYS A 70 -13.99 -5.60 -16.95
CA CYS A 70 -14.25 -5.01 -15.65
C CYS A 70 -12.96 -4.57 -14.93
N VAL A 71 -13.14 -3.72 -13.93
CA VAL A 71 -12.08 -3.24 -13.03
C VAL A 71 -12.49 -3.53 -11.59
N VAL A 72 -11.62 -4.09 -10.76
CA VAL A 72 -11.88 -4.28 -9.33
C VAL A 72 -11.98 -2.92 -8.64
N GLY A 73 -13.03 -2.67 -7.86
CA GLY A 73 -13.28 -1.37 -7.24
C GLY A 73 -13.75 -1.46 -5.80
N ARG A 74 -13.96 -0.28 -5.18
CA ARG A 74 -14.54 -0.13 -3.83
C ARG A 74 -13.80 -0.99 -2.80
N GLN A 75 -14.51 -1.67 -1.90
CA GLN A 75 -13.92 -2.47 -0.82
C GLN A 75 -12.98 -3.57 -1.33
N ALA A 76 -13.25 -4.15 -2.51
CA ALA A 76 -12.35 -5.14 -3.09
C ALA A 76 -11.01 -4.51 -3.52
N ALA A 77 -11.03 -3.31 -4.10
CA ALA A 77 -9.81 -2.57 -4.42
C ALA A 77 -9.09 -2.06 -3.16
N LEU A 78 -9.82 -1.69 -2.11
CA LEU A 78 -9.24 -1.39 -0.80
C LEU A 78 -8.41 -2.55 -0.27
N TRP A 79 -8.97 -3.76 -0.30
CA TRP A 79 -8.26 -4.95 0.12
C TRP A 79 -7.04 -5.24 -0.78
N VAL A 80 -7.17 -5.05 -2.09
CA VAL A 80 -6.02 -5.16 -3.00
C VAL A 80 -4.88 -4.21 -2.61
N HIS A 81 -5.17 -2.93 -2.35
CA HIS A 81 -4.13 -1.95 -2.00
C HIS A 81 -3.54 -2.14 -0.61
N THR A 82 -4.37 -2.50 0.37
CA THR A 82 -3.99 -2.42 1.80
C THR A 82 -3.88 -3.77 2.49
N GLY A 83 -4.57 -4.80 1.99
CA GLY A 83 -4.76 -6.09 2.66
C GLY A 83 -5.80 -6.07 3.77
N ALA A 84 -6.35 -4.90 4.11
CA ALA A 84 -7.39 -4.75 5.11
C ALA A 84 -8.78 -5.01 4.52
N HIS A 85 -9.72 -5.40 5.36
CA HIS A 85 -11.15 -5.52 5.01
C HIS A 85 -11.44 -6.45 3.83
N GLU A 86 -10.95 -7.69 3.90
CA GLU A 86 -11.18 -8.72 2.88
C GLU A 86 -12.67 -8.78 2.46
N PRO A 87 -12.97 -8.69 1.15
CA PRO A 87 -14.33 -8.55 0.68
C PRO A 87 -15.07 -9.90 0.67
N ALA A 88 -16.30 -9.93 1.19
CA ALA A 88 -17.16 -11.11 1.06
C ALA A 88 -17.57 -11.39 -0.41
N ARG A 89 -17.66 -10.33 -1.23
CA ARG A 89 -17.92 -10.40 -2.67
C ARG A 89 -17.02 -9.42 -3.40
N VAL A 90 -16.46 -9.83 -4.53
CA VAL A 90 -15.62 -8.96 -5.35
C VAL A 90 -16.50 -7.90 -6.02
N ALA A 91 -16.32 -6.63 -5.64
CA ALA A 91 -16.95 -5.52 -6.31
C ALA A 91 -16.18 -5.22 -7.61
N VAL A 92 -16.86 -5.32 -8.75
CA VAL A 92 -16.31 -4.94 -10.04
C VAL A 92 -17.08 -3.77 -10.63
N LEU A 93 -16.34 -2.91 -11.32
CA LEU A 93 -16.82 -1.77 -12.05
C LEU A 93 -16.81 -2.08 -13.53
N VAL A 94 -17.85 -1.66 -14.23
CA VAL A 94 -17.98 -1.75 -15.68
C VAL A 94 -18.35 -0.39 -16.23
N GLY A 95 -17.77 -0.01 -17.37
CA GLY A 95 -18.06 1.27 -18.02
C GLY A 95 -19.53 1.42 -18.39
N PRO A 96 -20.06 2.66 -18.47
CA PRO A 96 -21.42 2.89 -18.93
C PRO A 96 -21.59 2.36 -20.36
N ARG A 97 -22.80 1.91 -20.69
CA ARG A 97 -23.15 1.36 -22.03
C ARG A 97 -22.39 0.07 -22.41
N VAL A 98 -21.56 -0.47 -21.52
CA VAL A 98 -20.94 -1.79 -21.70
C VAL A 98 -21.85 -2.84 -21.08
N ARG A 99 -22.03 -3.99 -21.76
CA ARG A 99 -22.85 -5.09 -21.25
C ARG A 99 -22.33 -5.57 -19.90
N ARG A 100 -23.17 -5.46 -18.86
CA ARG A 100 -22.88 -6.02 -17.53
C ARG A 100 -22.55 -7.51 -17.63
N PRO A 101 -21.53 -8.00 -16.91
CA PRO A 101 -21.32 -9.43 -16.76
C PRO A 101 -22.55 -10.12 -16.18
N ASP A 102 -22.70 -11.39 -16.53
CA ASP A 102 -23.75 -12.21 -15.95
C ASP A 102 -23.58 -12.27 -14.42
N PRO A 103 -24.69 -12.33 -13.66
CA PRO A 103 -24.64 -12.41 -12.21
C PRO A 103 -23.80 -13.61 -11.74
N HIS A 104 -23.02 -13.42 -10.69
CA HIS A 104 -22.19 -14.46 -10.09
C HIS A 104 -22.22 -14.35 -8.56
N PRO A 105 -22.37 -15.45 -7.79
CA PRO A 105 -22.52 -15.39 -6.33
C PRO A 105 -21.33 -14.72 -5.63
N GLY A 106 -20.10 -14.89 -6.12
CA GLY A 106 -18.90 -14.25 -5.56
C GLY A 106 -18.64 -12.80 -5.99
N ARG A 107 -19.50 -12.17 -6.80
CA ARG A 107 -19.25 -10.84 -7.39
C ARG A 107 -20.45 -9.92 -7.38
N THR A 108 -20.21 -8.63 -7.11
CA THR A 108 -21.19 -7.55 -7.36
C THR A 108 -20.69 -6.67 -8.51
N THR A 109 -21.57 -6.33 -9.44
CA THR A 109 -21.24 -5.45 -10.59
C THR A 109 -21.86 -4.08 -10.39
N HIS A 110 -21.08 -3.02 -10.62
CA HIS A 110 -21.54 -1.65 -10.62
C HIS A 110 -21.13 -0.92 -11.90
N GLU A 111 -22.03 -0.09 -12.43
CA GLU A 111 -21.66 0.82 -13.52
C GLU A 111 -20.92 2.03 -12.98
N CYS A 112 -19.83 2.38 -13.65
CA CYS A 112 -18.97 3.48 -13.23
C CYS A 112 -18.18 4.03 -14.42
N GLU A 113 -18.13 5.35 -14.56
CA GLU A 113 -17.21 6.01 -15.48
C GLU A 113 -15.81 6.03 -14.87
N LEU A 114 -14.83 5.52 -15.61
CA LEU A 114 -13.42 5.45 -15.22
C LEU A 114 -12.57 6.10 -16.32
N THR A 115 -11.67 6.98 -15.92
CA THR A 115 -10.58 7.50 -16.74
C THR A 115 -9.36 6.59 -16.63
N ASP A 116 -8.36 6.76 -17.50
CA ASP A 116 -7.12 5.98 -17.40
C ASP A 116 -6.38 6.22 -16.07
N ALA A 117 -6.45 7.43 -15.52
CA ALA A 117 -5.87 7.76 -14.22
C ALA A 117 -6.59 7.08 -13.03
N ASP A 118 -7.84 6.67 -13.23
CA ASP A 118 -8.61 5.95 -12.21
C ASP A 118 -8.22 4.47 -12.10
N VAL A 119 -7.43 3.95 -13.04
CA VAL A 119 -7.17 2.51 -13.18
C VAL A 119 -5.68 2.21 -13.04
N VAL A 120 -5.38 1.18 -12.27
CA VAL A 120 -4.05 0.54 -12.21
C VAL A 120 -4.17 -0.90 -12.70
N ALA A 121 -3.15 -1.36 -13.42
CA ALA A 121 -3.10 -2.71 -13.97
C ALA A 121 -2.00 -3.51 -13.28
N PHE A 122 -2.32 -4.75 -12.89
CA PHE A 122 -1.34 -5.71 -12.39
C PHE A 122 -1.51 -7.01 -13.19
N GLY A 123 -0.69 -7.18 -14.22
CA GLY A 123 -0.90 -8.23 -15.23
C GLY A 123 -2.21 -8.02 -16.00
N ASP A 124 -3.00 -9.09 -16.15
CA ASP A 124 -4.24 -9.09 -16.93
C ASP A 124 -5.46 -8.55 -16.17
N VAL A 125 -5.31 -8.27 -14.88
CA VAL A 125 -6.39 -7.79 -14.02
C VAL A 125 -6.15 -6.33 -13.65
N ARG A 126 -7.24 -5.58 -13.59
CA ARG A 126 -7.23 -4.14 -13.31
C ARG A 126 -7.97 -3.83 -12.01
N ALA A 127 -7.50 -2.82 -11.28
CA ALA A 127 -8.14 -2.29 -10.09
C ALA A 127 -8.24 -0.76 -10.18
N THR A 128 -9.15 -0.15 -9.41
CA THR A 128 -9.16 1.31 -9.25
C THR A 128 -7.89 1.77 -8.53
N SER A 129 -7.35 2.93 -8.88
CA SER A 129 -6.23 3.54 -8.14
C SER A 129 -6.58 3.76 -6.67
N VAL A 130 -5.59 3.93 -5.80
CA VAL A 130 -5.81 4.27 -4.38
C VAL A 130 -6.72 5.50 -4.26
N GLN A 131 -6.44 6.52 -5.08
CA GLN A 131 -7.21 7.77 -5.09
C GLN A 131 -8.67 7.55 -5.50
N ARG A 132 -8.90 6.80 -6.59
CA ARG A 132 -10.27 6.50 -7.02
C ARG A 132 -11.02 5.62 -6.02
N THR A 133 -10.34 4.61 -5.48
CA THR A 133 -10.90 3.70 -4.47
C THR A 133 -11.42 4.48 -3.27
N GLY A 134 -10.63 5.41 -2.75
CA GLY A 134 -11.05 6.22 -1.61
C GLY A 134 -12.23 7.15 -1.93
N LEU A 135 -12.24 7.76 -3.13
CA LEU A 135 -13.39 8.56 -3.57
C LEU A 135 -14.68 7.72 -3.67
N ASP A 136 -14.61 6.52 -4.24
CA ASP A 136 -15.75 5.62 -4.36
C ASP A 136 -16.28 5.17 -2.99
N LEU A 137 -15.37 4.84 -2.05
CA LEU A 137 -15.74 4.48 -0.68
C LEU A 137 -16.47 5.63 0.02
N ALA A 138 -15.92 6.85 -0.06
CA ALA A 138 -16.54 8.02 0.55
C ALA A 138 -17.93 8.33 -0.03
N ARG A 139 -18.16 8.03 -1.32
CA ARG A 139 -19.45 8.31 -2.00
C ARG A 139 -20.53 7.27 -1.77
N TRP A 140 -20.14 6.00 -1.65
CA TRP A 140 -21.11 4.89 -1.71
C TRP A 140 -21.31 4.16 -0.40
N PHE A 141 -20.51 4.45 0.63
CA PHE A 141 -20.64 3.85 1.95
C PHE A 141 -21.17 4.88 2.96
N PRO A 142 -21.89 4.43 4.01
CA PRO A 142 -22.24 5.29 5.13
C PRO A 142 -21.00 5.96 5.74
N ALA A 143 -21.12 7.21 6.18
CA ALA A 143 -19.97 8.01 6.61
C ALA A 143 -19.12 7.36 7.72
N HIS A 144 -19.74 6.60 8.63
CA HIS A 144 -19.01 5.92 9.70
C HIS A 144 -18.16 4.76 9.15
N GLU A 145 -18.72 3.88 8.33
CA GLU A 145 -18.00 2.81 7.64
C GLU A 145 -16.91 3.36 6.71
N ALA A 146 -17.22 4.42 5.96
CA ALA A 146 -16.27 5.05 5.06
C ALA A 146 -15.01 5.52 5.80
N LEU A 147 -15.12 6.06 7.01
CA LEU A 147 -13.96 6.49 7.81
C LEU A 147 -13.06 5.32 8.21
N GLU A 148 -13.66 4.18 8.57
CA GLU A 148 -12.92 2.97 8.93
C GLU A 148 -12.21 2.38 7.71
N LEU A 149 -12.93 2.30 6.58
CA LEU A 149 -12.40 1.78 5.32
C LEU A 149 -11.30 2.67 4.72
N LEU A 150 -11.38 4.00 4.89
CA LEU A 150 -10.41 4.95 4.35
C LEU A 150 -9.14 5.07 5.18
N ALA A 151 -9.16 4.70 6.46
CA ALA A 151 -7.99 4.77 7.33
C ALA A 151 -6.75 4.03 6.74
N PRO A 152 -6.83 2.74 6.37
CA PRO A 152 -5.69 2.04 5.79
C PRO A 152 -5.27 2.58 4.42
N LEU A 153 -6.19 3.19 3.65
CA LEU A 153 -5.82 3.82 2.37
C LEU A 153 -4.97 5.06 2.55
N CYS A 154 -5.14 5.80 3.65
CA CYS A 154 -4.30 6.95 3.98
C CYS A 154 -2.84 6.54 4.11
N ASP A 155 -2.56 5.39 4.72
CA ASP A 155 -1.20 4.85 4.88
C ASP A 155 -0.58 4.43 3.53
N THR A 156 -1.43 4.15 2.53
CA THR A 156 -1.01 3.82 1.15
C THR A 156 -0.97 5.02 0.20
N GLY A 157 -1.15 6.24 0.71
CA GLY A 157 -1.01 7.47 -0.07
C GLY A 157 -2.32 8.04 -0.64
N PHE A 158 -3.48 7.70 -0.08
CA PHE A 158 -4.74 8.38 -0.41
C PHE A 158 -4.69 9.86 0.00
N ASP A 159 -4.95 10.78 -0.93
CA ASP A 159 -4.99 12.23 -0.68
C ASP A 159 -6.44 12.71 -0.57
N ALA A 160 -6.89 13.00 0.64
CA ALA A 160 -8.26 13.45 0.88
C ALA A 160 -8.54 14.86 0.33
N ASP A 161 -7.54 15.75 0.27
CA ASP A 161 -7.69 17.08 -0.33
C ASP A 161 -7.84 16.97 -1.85
N SER A 162 -7.08 16.08 -2.48
CA SER A 162 -7.28 15.78 -3.90
C SER A 162 -8.66 15.17 -4.17
N ALA A 163 -9.13 14.29 -3.29
CA ALA A 163 -10.46 13.70 -3.42
C ALA A 163 -11.57 14.76 -3.32
N LEU A 164 -11.43 15.73 -2.40
CA LEU A 164 -12.36 16.86 -2.27
C LEU A 164 -12.40 17.71 -3.55
N ARG A 165 -11.24 18.04 -4.13
CA ARG A 165 -11.17 18.79 -5.40
C ARG A 165 -11.86 18.04 -6.54
N THR A 166 -11.67 16.72 -6.63
CA THR A 166 -12.39 15.89 -7.61
C THR A 166 -13.89 15.86 -7.33
N LEU A 167 -14.30 15.81 -6.07
CA LEU A 167 -15.71 15.77 -5.69
C LEU A 167 -16.46 17.06 -6.06
N ASP A 168 -15.79 18.21 -6.10
CA ASP A 168 -16.40 19.49 -6.48
C ASP A 168 -16.88 19.52 -7.93
N SER A 169 -16.26 18.76 -8.84
CA SER A 169 -16.76 18.60 -10.22
C SER A 169 -18.00 17.68 -10.31
N LEU A 170 -18.30 16.95 -9.24
CA LEU A 170 -19.42 16.01 -9.14
C LEU A 170 -20.61 16.59 -8.36
N GLY A 171 -20.72 17.92 -8.26
CA GLY A 171 -21.80 18.58 -7.55
C GLY A 171 -23.19 18.11 -8.00
N GLY A 172 -24.09 17.87 -7.04
CA GLY A 172 -25.49 17.46 -7.30
C GLY A 172 -25.72 15.96 -7.49
N TYR A 173 -24.66 15.15 -7.59
CA TYR A 173 -24.80 13.69 -7.67
C TYR A 173 -25.01 13.04 -6.29
N ALA A 174 -25.58 11.83 -6.29
CA ALA A 174 -25.80 11.06 -5.08
C ALA A 174 -24.50 10.79 -4.30
N GLY A 175 -24.60 10.79 -2.96
CA GLY A 175 -23.50 10.52 -2.03
C GLY A 175 -22.49 11.65 -1.85
N VAL A 176 -22.61 12.76 -2.59
CA VAL A 176 -21.60 13.84 -2.59
C VAL A 176 -21.54 14.60 -1.27
N ARG A 177 -22.69 14.87 -0.65
CA ARG A 177 -22.72 15.61 0.63
C ARG A 177 -22.02 14.83 1.75
N ASP A 178 -22.33 13.54 1.86
CA ASP A 178 -21.76 12.68 2.90
C ASP A 178 -20.28 12.37 2.62
N ALA A 179 -19.92 12.17 1.35
CA ALA A 179 -18.53 12.06 0.92
C ALA A 179 -17.72 13.30 1.29
N ARG A 180 -18.25 14.51 1.03
CA ARG A 180 -17.55 15.76 1.35
C ARG A 180 -17.29 15.88 2.84
N SER A 181 -18.29 15.58 3.68
CA SER A 181 -18.13 15.58 5.14
C SER A 181 -17.07 14.58 5.60
N THR A 182 -17.12 13.35 5.08
CA THR A 182 -16.17 12.28 5.41
C THR A 182 -14.73 12.64 5.00
N LEU A 183 -14.55 13.11 3.77
CA LEU A 183 -13.25 13.48 3.24
C LEU A 183 -12.66 14.71 3.95
N ALA A 184 -13.49 15.71 4.30
CA ALA A 184 -13.03 16.87 5.07
C ALA A 184 -12.48 16.46 6.46
N ARG A 185 -13.08 15.47 7.10
CA ARG A 185 -12.58 14.93 8.38
C ARG A 185 -11.23 14.23 8.20
N ILE A 186 -11.05 13.47 7.11
CA ILE A 186 -9.79 12.79 6.81
C ILE A 186 -8.70 13.79 6.45
N ALA A 187 -8.99 14.75 5.57
CA ALA A 187 -8.07 15.82 5.19
C ALA A 187 -7.58 16.60 6.42
N SER A 188 -8.49 16.93 7.35
CA SER A 188 -8.14 17.57 8.62
C SER A 188 -7.15 16.72 9.45
N ARG A 189 -7.34 15.39 9.50
CA ARG A 189 -6.44 14.46 10.20
C ARG A 189 -5.08 14.37 9.50
N GLN A 190 -5.06 14.25 8.17
CA GLN A 190 -3.84 14.21 7.37
C GLN A 190 -3.04 15.51 7.52
N GLY A 191 -3.70 16.66 7.49
CA GLY A 191 -3.09 17.97 7.72
C GLY A 191 -2.51 18.12 9.13
N LEU A 192 -3.18 17.60 10.16
CA LEU A 192 -2.63 17.57 11.52
C LEU A 192 -1.40 16.65 11.62
N ALA A 193 -1.47 15.45 11.05
CA ALA A 193 -0.35 14.51 11.02
C ALA A 193 0.87 15.10 10.30
N ALA A 194 0.67 15.76 9.16
CA ALA A 194 1.72 16.44 8.42
C ALA A 194 2.40 17.56 9.24
N ARG A 195 1.61 18.35 9.99
CA ARG A 195 2.15 19.40 10.88
C ARG A 195 2.98 18.82 12.02
N ILE A 196 2.50 17.75 12.66
CA ILE A 196 3.23 17.08 13.75
C ILE A 196 4.55 16.51 13.22
N THR A 197 4.52 15.81 12.08
CA THR A 197 5.73 15.27 11.45
C THR A 197 6.70 16.38 11.06
N GLY A 198 6.21 17.48 10.46
CA GLY A 198 7.02 18.64 10.12
C GLY A 198 7.67 19.31 11.33
N ALA A 199 6.94 19.47 12.44
CA ALA A 199 7.47 20.02 13.69
C ALA A 199 8.59 19.13 14.27
N ARG A 200 8.41 17.81 14.28
CA ARG A 200 9.44 16.86 14.76
C ARG A 200 10.71 16.88 13.91
N ILE A 201 10.57 17.00 12.58
CA ILE A 201 11.71 17.14 11.68
C ILE A 201 12.45 18.46 11.96
N ALA A 202 11.71 19.56 12.16
CA ALA A 202 12.30 20.85 12.50
C ALA A 202 13.07 20.80 13.84
N GLU A 203 12.50 20.19 14.88
CA GLU A 203 13.17 19.99 16.18
C GLU A 203 14.44 19.14 16.06
N ALA A 204 14.42 18.09 15.24
CA ALA A 204 15.60 17.27 14.97
C ALA A 204 16.70 18.05 14.25
N HIS A 205 16.33 18.91 13.29
CA HIS A 205 17.28 19.79 12.60
C HIS A 205 17.92 20.82 13.55
N VAL A 206 17.13 21.45 14.42
CA VAL A 206 17.67 22.38 15.43
C VAL A 206 18.61 21.66 16.38
N SER A 207 18.22 20.48 16.88
CA SER A 207 19.04 19.67 17.78
C SER A 207 20.39 19.29 17.15
N ARG A 208 20.37 18.92 15.86
CA ARG A 208 21.59 18.60 15.09
C ARG A 208 22.48 19.83 14.90
N ALA A 209 21.90 20.99 14.56
CA ALA A 209 22.64 22.24 14.41
C ALA A 209 23.29 22.69 15.72
N GLN A 210 22.59 22.53 16.86
CA GLN A 210 23.15 22.82 18.19
C GLN A 210 24.30 21.88 18.55
N ALA A 211 24.19 20.58 18.23
CA ALA A 211 25.26 19.61 18.46
C ALA A 211 26.52 19.94 17.62
N ASP A 212 26.34 20.33 16.35
CA ASP A 212 27.44 20.77 15.49
C ASP A 212 28.09 22.05 16.02
N GLN A 213 27.29 23.03 16.47
CA GLN A 213 27.81 24.25 17.09
C GLN A 213 28.59 23.96 18.38
N ALA A 214 28.11 23.04 19.23
CA ALA A 214 28.81 22.59 20.43
C ALA A 214 30.11 21.84 20.12
N ARG A 215 30.16 21.11 18.99
CA ARG A 215 31.39 20.46 18.52
C ARG A 215 32.42 21.48 18.05
N VAL A 216 32.00 22.45 17.25
CA VAL A 216 32.88 23.53 16.76
C VAL A 216 33.43 24.35 17.92
N SER A 217 32.60 24.67 18.92
CA SER A 217 33.05 25.42 20.09
C SER A 217 34.09 24.64 20.90
N ARG A 218 33.92 23.32 21.12
CA ARG A 218 34.95 22.47 21.78
C ARG A 218 36.25 22.45 21.00
N VAL A 219 36.22 22.23 19.68
CA VAL A 219 37.43 22.21 18.84
C VAL A 219 38.19 23.53 18.95
N ARG A 220 37.46 24.66 18.98
CA ARG A 220 38.05 25.99 19.13
C ARG A 220 38.72 26.19 20.49
N VAL A 221 38.11 25.70 21.56
CA VAL A 221 38.69 25.72 22.92
C VAL A 221 39.94 24.85 23.00
N ASP A 222 39.92 23.65 22.42
CA ASP A 222 41.08 22.76 22.39
C ASP A 222 42.25 23.36 21.59
N GLN A 223 41.98 23.97 20.42
CA GLN A 223 43.01 24.70 19.68
C GLN A 223 43.60 25.86 20.49
N ALA A 224 42.77 26.65 21.19
CA ALA A 224 43.26 27.73 22.03
C ALA A 224 44.17 27.23 23.16
N ARG A 225 43.85 26.08 23.78
CA ARG A 225 44.72 25.43 24.78
C ARG A 225 46.05 24.99 24.20
N ILE A 226 46.03 24.35 23.02
CA ILE A 226 47.25 23.88 22.34
C ILE A 226 48.18 25.08 22.03
N THR A 227 47.64 26.15 21.46
CA THR A 227 48.41 27.36 21.14
C THR A 227 48.96 28.05 22.39
N GLY A 228 48.19 28.09 23.49
CA GLY A 228 48.65 28.63 24.77
C GLY A 228 49.81 27.83 25.39
N CYS A 229 49.75 26.49 25.33
CA CYS A 229 50.87 25.63 25.78
C CYS A 229 52.13 25.84 24.93
N LEU A 230 52.00 26.00 23.62
CA LEU A 230 53.13 26.26 22.73
C LEU A 230 53.78 27.63 23.00
N ALA A 231 52.99 28.66 23.31
CA ALA A 231 53.52 29.98 23.70
C ALA A 231 54.29 29.93 25.03
N ALA A 232 53.88 29.07 25.96
CA ALA A 232 54.59 28.86 27.23
C ALA A 232 55.91 28.08 27.09
N LEU A 233 56.11 27.39 25.96
CA LEU A 233 57.34 26.65 25.63
C LEU A 233 58.32 27.46 24.78
N ALA A 234 58.05 28.74 24.52
CA ALA A 234 58.96 29.60 23.75
C ALA A 234 60.31 29.75 24.49
N PRO A 235 61.44 29.57 23.81
CA PRO A 235 62.75 29.56 24.45
C PRO A 235 63.07 30.95 25.02
N VAL A 236 63.45 30.98 26.31
CA VAL A 236 64.00 32.17 26.97
C VAL A 236 65.38 32.42 26.35
N SER A 237 65.45 33.32 25.37
CA SER A 237 66.72 33.78 24.82
C SER A 237 67.45 34.63 25.86
N ARG A 238 68.69 34.23 26.18
CA ARG A 238 69.66 34.97 27.00
C ARG A 238 70.32 36.10 26.21
#